data_AF-A0A968TUD4-F1
#
_entry.id   AF-A0A968TUD4-F1
#
_cell.length_a   1.000
_cell.length_b   1.000
_cell.length_c   1.000
_cell.angle_alpha   90.00
_cell.angle_beta   90.00
_cell.angle_gamma   90.00
#
_symmetry.space_group_name_H-M   'P 1'
#
loop_
_entity.id
_entity.type
_entity.pdbx_description
1 polymer ?
#
loop_
_entity_poly.entity_id
_entity_poly.type
_entity_poly.pdbx_seq_one_letter_code
_entity_poly.pdbx_strand_id
1 'polypeptide(L)'
;MQLRILGMARSDDPLLDFVDALFASPHFEKPVLHQERRDTTGELRFQLDVVYLLAPPEAKTEEPPVDATSAPEMVLGDAGGARPEAGVPTDAGPGS
;
A
#
# COMPACT_ATOMS: atom_id res chain seq x y z
N MET A 1 12.72 17.49 15.91
CA MET A 1 12.74 18.97 15.90
C MET A 1 11.59 19.45 15.03
N GLN A 2 10.77 20.40 15.49
CA GLN A 2 9.66 20.88 14.65
C GLN A 2 10.14 21.99 13.71
N LEU A 3 9.80 21.86 12.44
CA LEU A 3 10.10 22.81 11.37
C LEU A 3 8.81 23.40 10.83
N ARG A 4 8.84 24.70 10.55
CA ARG A 4 7.78 25.41 9.82
C ARG A 4 8.32 25.81 8.44
N ILE A 5 7.61 25.39 7.41
CA ILE A 5 7.93 25.62 6.00
C ILE A 5 6.92 26.61 5.44
N LEU A 6 7.43 27.71 4.90
CA LEU A 6 6.66 28.70 4.15
C LEU A 6 7.13 28.63 2.70
N GLY A 7 6.21 28.40 1.78
CA GLY A 7 6.55 28.15 0.38
C GLY A 7 5.55 28.72 -0.60
N MET A 8 5.95 28.67 -1.87
CA MET A 8 5.11 29.01 -3.02
C MET A 8 5.15 27.87 -4.02
N ALA A 9 4.00 27.47 -4.53
CA ALA A 9 3.82 26.46 -5.56
C ALA A 9 3.08 27.06 -6.76
N ARG A 10 3.44 26.66 -7.97
CA ARG A 10 2.81 27.19 -9.20
C ARG A 10 1.37 26.71 -9.38
N SER A 11 1.06 25.55 -8.81
CA SER A 11 -0.24 24.87 -8.87
C SER A 11 -0.31 23.85 -7.73
N ASP A 12 -1.42 23.14 -7.63
CA ASP A 12 -1.71 22.18 -6.57
C ASP A 12 -0.84 20.92 -6.70
N ASP A 13 -0.63 20.42 -7.93
CA ASP A 13 0.23 19.25 -8.20
C ASP A 13 1.64 19.34 -7.57
N PRO A 14 2.45 20.39 -7.81
CA PRO A 14 3.78 20.47 -7.20
C PRO A 14 3.76 20.66 -5.68
N LEU A 15 2.65 21.16 -5.09
CA LEU A 15 2.49 21.17 -3.64
C LEU A 15 2.24 19.75 -3.11
N LEU A 16 1.39 18.98 -3.78
CA LEU A 16 1.12 17.58 -3.44
C LEU A 16 2.39 16.72 -3.58
N ASP A 17 3.12 16.84 -4.69
CA ASP A 17 4.40 16.15 -4.90
C ASP A 17 5.40 16.46 -3.78
N PHE A 18 5.44 17.71 -3.32
CA PHE A 18 6.29 18.12 -2.21
C PHE A 18 5.87 17.47 -0.89
N VAL A 19 4.57 17.42 -0.58
CA VAL A 19 4.05 16.77 0.62
C VAL A 19 4.31 15.26 0.59
N ASP A 20 4.12 14.62 -0.56
CA ASP A 20 4.40 13.19 -0.75
C ASP A 20 5.89 12.88 -0.56
N ALA A 21 6.77 13.76 -1.05
CA ALA A 21 8.22 13.63 -0.82
C ALA A 21 8.59 13.75 0.68
N LEU A 22 7.85 14.55 1.46
CA LEU A 22 8.03 14.62 2.91
C LEU A 22 7.60 13.31 3.59
N PHE A 23 6.49 12.70 3.16
CA PHE A 23 6.04 11.41 3.69
C PHE A 23 6.96 10.24 3.29
N ALA A 24 7.53 10.28 2.09
CA ALA A 24 8.43 9.25 1.61
C ALA A 24 9.83 9.30 2.28
N SER A 25 10.18 10.44 2.89
CA SER A 25 11.48 10.62 3.50
C SER A 25 11.51 10.15 4.95
N PRO A 26 12.43 9.25 5.34
CA PRO A 26 12.49 8.71 6.70
C PRO A 26 12.93 9.75 7.75
N HIS A 27 13.41 10.91 7.29
CA HIS A 27 13.84 12.01 8.15
C HIS A 27 12.69 12.94 8.56
N PHE A 28 11.51 12.78 7.98
CA PHE A 28 10.38 13.66 8.22
C PHE A 28 9.17 12.86 8.69
N GLU A 29 8.47 13.40 9.68
CA GLU A 29 7.24 12.84 10.21
C GLU A 29 6.16 13.91 10.31
N LYS A 30 4.90 13.48 10.17
CA LYS A 30 3.71 14.29 10.44
C LYS A 30 3.74 15.65 9.71
N PRO A 31 3.88 15.69 8.37
CA PRO A 31 3.65 16.93 7.65
C PRO A 31 2.19 17.36 7.82
N VAL A 32 1.97 18.59 8.28
CA VAL A 32 0.65 19.18 8.55
C VAL A 32 0.54 20.48 7.78
N LEU A 33 -0.34 20.52 6.78
CA LEU A 33 -0.65 21.73 6.03
C LEU A 33 -1.60 22.62 6.86
N HIS A 34 -1.15 23.81 7.21
CA HIS A 34 -1.92 24.78 8.01
C HIS A 34 -2.69 25.77 7.15
N GLN A 35 -2.07 26.22 6.07
CA GLN A 35 -2.63 27.22 5.21
C GLN A 35 -2.26 26.93 3.76
N GLU A 36 -3.23 27.12 2.89
CA GLU A 36 -3.06 27.14 1.45
C GLU A 36 -3.90 28.32 0.93
N ARG A 37 -3.29 29.18 0.13
CA ARG A 37 -3.98 30.33 -0.46
C ARG A 37 -3.44 30.63 -1.84
N ARG A 38 -4.33 30.67 -2.83
CA ARG A 38 -4.00 31.18 -4.16
C ARG A 38 -3.96 32.71 -4.15
N ASP A 39 -2.93 33.30 -4.73
CA ASP A 39 -2.82 34.75 -4.91
C ASP A 39 -3.33 35.18 -6.30
N THR A 40 -3.18 36.48 -6.60
CA THR A 40 -3.68 37.08 -7.84
C THR A 40 -2.87 36.68 -9.08
N THR A 41 -1.67 36.13 -8.93
CA THR A 41 -0.86 35.61 -10.05
C THR A 41 -1.23 34.16 -10.37
N GLY A 42 -2.05 33.53 -9.52
CA GLY A 42 -2.45 32.13 -9.62
C GLY A 42 -1.52 31.19 -8.86
N GLU A 43 -0.49 31.69 -8.19
CA GLU A 43 0.42 30.90 -7.37
C GLU A 43 -0.19 30.56 -6.01
N LEU A 44 0.13 29.38 -5.49
CA LEU A 44 -0.29 28.91 -4.18
C LEU A 44 0.76 29.23 -3.14
N ARG A 45 0.39 30.00 -2.14
CA ARG A 45 1.19 30.21 -0.93
C ARG A 45 0.74 29.22 0.12
N PHE A 46 1.69 28.53 0.73
CA PHE A 46 1.37 27.53 1.74
C PHE A 46 2.23 27.66 2.99
N GLN A 47 1.68 27.18 4.11
CA GLN A 47 2.37 26.99 5.37
C GLN A 47 2.18 25.54 5.82
N LEU A 48 3.29 24.85 6.09
CA LEU A 48 3.31 23.47 6.52
C LEU A 48 4.26 23.29 7.70
N ASP A 49 3.83 22.58 8.74
CA ASP A 49 4.70 22.18 9.83
C ASP A 49 5.06 20.70 9.65
N VAL A 50 6.31 20.32 9.97
CA VAL A 50 6.79 18.93 9.89
C VAL A 50 7.77 18.65 11.03
N VAL A 51 7.88 17.40 11.47
CA VAL A 51 8.87 16.98 12.45
C VAL A 51 10.08 16.42 11.73
N TYR A 52 11.25 17.02 11.93
CA TYR A 52 12.53 16.49 11.44
C TYR A 52 13.20 15.59 12.48
N LEU A 53 13.65 14.43 12.03
CA LEU A 53 14.36 13.42 12.80
C LEU A 53 15.85 13.41 12.44
N LEU A 54 16.70 13.74 13.41
CA LEU A 54 18.17 13.72 13.27
C LEU A 54 18.71 12.30 13.06
N ALA A 55 18.06 11.32 13.69
CA ALA A 55 18.29 9.90 13.47
C ALA A 55 16.95 9.30 12.99
N PRO A 56 16.80 9.01 11.70
CA PRO A 56 15.58 8.38 11.19
C PRO A 56 15.42 7.00 11.84
N PRO A 57 14.18 6.53 12.08
CA PRO A 57 13.97 5.19 12.58
C PRO A 57 14.54 4.18 11.57
N GLU A 58 15.21 3.14 12.06
CA GLU A 58 15.62 2.04 11.20
C GLU A 58 14.36 1.47 10.55
N ALA A 59 14.31 1.50 9.21
CA ALA A 59 13.24 0.87 8.47
C ALA A 59 13.20 -0.60 8.91
N LYS A 60 12.12 -1.00 9.59
CA LYS A 60 11.89 -2.40 9.92
C LYS A 60 11.96 -3.17 8.61
N THR A 61 13.01 -3.96 8.44
CA THR A 61 13.12 -4.93 7.37
C THR A 61 11.90 -5.83 7.47
N GLU A 62 10.97 -5.65 6.54
CA GLU A 62 9.84 -6.56 6.37
C GLU A 62 10.46 -7.91 6.02
N GLU A 63 10.34 -8.87 6.95
CA GLU A 63 10.78 -10.24 6.72
C GLU A 63 10.04 -10.76 5.48
N PRO A 64 10.74 -11.37 4.50
CA PRO A 64 10.09 -11.85 3.29
C PRO A 64 8.99 -12.86 3.68
N PRO A 65 7.86 -12.89 2.94
CA PRO A 65 6.82 -13.87 3.19
C PRO A 65 7.43 -15.26 3.12
N VAL A 66 7.37 -16.01 4.23
CA VAL A 66 7.68 -17.43 4.21
C VAL A 66 6.64 -18.10 3.31
N ASP A 67 7.08 -18.50 2.12
CA ASP A 67 6.31 -19.31 1.19
C ASP A 67 5.95 -20.62 1.92
N ALA A 68 4.75 -20.67 2.49
CA ALA A 68 4.17 -21.88 3.03
C ALA A 68 3.58 -22.71 1.88
N THR A 69 4.44 -23.20 0.99
CA THR A 69 4.04 -24.10 -0.10
C THR A 69 4.90 -25.36 -0.09
N SER A 70 4.35 -26.38 0.60
CA SER A 70 4.23 -27.79 0.16
C SER A 70 4.54 -28.79 1.26
N ALA A 71 3.45 -29.26 1.88
CA ALA A 71 3.39 -30.53 2.59
C ALA A 71 3.32 -31.71 1.58
N PRO A 72 3.30 -32.97 2.03
CA PRO A 72 4.26 -34.03 1.69
C PRO A 72 3.86 -34.90 0.49
N GLU A 73 4.82 -35.31 -0.35
CA GLU A 73 4.64 -36.44 -1.27
C GLU A 73 5.03 -37.76 -0.57
N MET A 74 4.04 -38.42 0.04
CA MET A 74 4.06 -39.87 0.24
C MET A 74 3.11 -40.49 -0.78
N VAL A 75 3.62 -41.00 -1.92
CA VAL A 75 2.91 -42.04 -2.70
C VAL A 75 3.92 -42.97 -3.39
N LEU A 76 4.04 -44.18 -2.86
CA LEU A 76 4.43 -45.40 -3.58
C LEU A 76 3.49 -46.47 -2.99
N GLY A 77 2.33 -46.78 -3.54
CA GLY A 77 2.10 -47.32 -4.87
C GLY A 77 1.80 -48.81 -4.70
N ASP A 78 0.54 -49.21 -4.93
CA ASP A 78 0.12 -50.41 -5.70
C ASP A 78 -1.11 -51.16 -5.14
N ALA A 79 -1.88 -51.66 -6.11
CA ALA A 79 -2.88 -52.73 -6.06
C ALA A 79 -4.29 -52.45 -5.49
N GLY A 80 -5.27 -52.38 -6.42
CA GLY A 80 -6.31 -53.41 -6.40
C GLY A 80 -7.77 -52.96 -6.43
N GLY A 81 -8.35 -52.91 -7.63
CA GLY A 81 -9.57 -53.69 -7.93
C GLY A 81 -10.96 -53.08 -7.71
N ALA A 82 -11.66 -52.88 -8.85
CA ALA A 82 -13.11 -53.08 -9.10
C ALA A 82 -14.10 -52.17 -8.33
N ARG A 83 -15.21 -51.62 -8.88
CA ARG A 83 -16.05 -51.86 -10.06
C ARG A 83 -16.99 -50.62 -10.20
N PRO A 84 -17.31 -50.10 -11.40
CA PRO A 84 -18.30 -49.04 -11.52
C PRO A 84 -19.70 -49.65 -11.63
N GLU A 85 -20.64 -49.25 -10.75
CA GLU A 85 -22.07 -49.45 -10.97
C GLU A 85 -22.79 -48.11 -11.19
N ALA A 86 -23.70 -48.16 -12.15
CA ALA A 86 -24.36 -47.08 -12.86
C ALA A 86 -25.36 -46.27 -12.04
N GLY A 87 -25.69 -45.05 -12.51
CA GLY A 87 -26.91 -44.36 -12.11
C GLY A 87 -26.95 -42.84 -12.36
N VAL A 88 -27.14 -42.43 -13.62
CA VAL A 88 -27.63 -41.10 -14.06
C VAL A 88 -29.12 -40.90 -13.62
N PRO A 89 -29.80 -39.71 -13.69
CA PRO A 89 -29.47 -38.48 -14.43
C PRO A 89 -29.83 -37.10 -13.79
N THR A 90 -29.38 -36.05 -14.50
CA THR A 90 -29.99 -34.73 -14.80
C THR A 90 -31.34 -34.32 -14.14
N ASP A 91 -31.46 -33.06 -13.71
CA ASP A 91 -32.60 -32.19 -14.09
C ASP A 91 -32.29 -30.69 -13.87
N ALA A 92 -32.87 -29.86 -14.73
CA ALA A 92 -32.53 -28.47 -15.00
C ALA A 92 -33.41 -27.45 -14.26
N GLY A 93 -32.96 -26.19 -14.21
CA GLY A 93 -33.87 -25.04 -14.17
C GLY A 93 -33.27 -23.75 -13.60
N PRO A 94 -33.11 -22.67 -14.40
CA PRO A 94 -33.03 -21.32 -13.86
C PRO A 94 -34.46 -20.75 -13.74
N GLY A 95 -34.86 -20.41 -12.50
CA GLY A 95 -36.04 -19.61 -12.22
C GLY A 95 -35.76 -18.14 -12.47
N SER A 96 -36.74 -17.48 -13.09
CA SER A 96 -36.75 -16.12 -13.65
C SER A 96 -36.41 -14.97 -12.69
#